data_AF-A0AAE4VJG2-F1
#
_entry.id   AF-A0AAE4VJG2-F1
#
_cell.length_a   1.000
_cell.length_b   1.000
_cell.length_c   1.000
_cell.angle_alpha   90.00
_cell.angle_beta   90.00
_cell.angle_gamma   90.00
#
_symmetry.space_group_name_H-M   'P 1'
#
loop_
_entity.id
_entity.type
_entity.pdbx_description
1 polymer ?
#
loop_
_entity_poly.entity_id
_entity_poly.type
_entity_poly.pdbx_seq_one_letter_code
_entity_poly.pdbx_strand_id
1 'polypeptide(L)'
;MSLGKESGFHNNFTELLFDVLFIPYPSTWNNDKNIEIKEQNSILVLKDYINNNTDSIAAIIIEPLVQGASGMKFSTTQFIKTIVKFLLKLFI
;
A
#
# COMPACT_ATOMS: atom_id res chain seq x y z
N MET A 1 8.99 10.91 4.95
CA MET A 1 7.76 11.59 4.47
C MET A 1 6.74 11.57 5.59
N SER A 2 5.85 12.57 5.74
CA SER A 2 4.82 12.61 6.79
C SER A 2 3.90 11.38 6.81
N LEU A 3 3.81 10.68 5.69
CA LEU A 3 3.05 9.44 5.50
C LEU A 3 3.74 8.19 6.06
N GLY A 4 4.98 8.29 6.56
CA GLY A 4 5.75 7.18 7.11
C GLY A 4 5.47 6.87 8.57
N LYS A 5 4.25 7.13 9.07
CA LYS A 5 3.88 7.08 10.50
C LYS A 5 4.32 5.78 11.20
N GLU A 6 4.23 4.64 10.51
CA GLU A 6 4.63 3.31 11.04
C GLU A 6 6.13 2.98 10.97
N SER A 7 6.97 3.84 10.39
CA SER A 7 8.41 3.58 10.26
C SER A 7 9.20 3.69 11.56
N GLY A 8 8.59 4.16 12.65
CA GLY A 8 9.25 4.46 13.92
C GLY A 8 10.02 5.80 13.93
N PHE A 9 10.44 6.31 12.77
CA PHE A 9 11.18 7.58 12.64
C PHE A 9 10.36 8.80 13.05
N HIS A 10 9.04 8.68 13.09
CA HIS A 10 8.14 9.80 13.34
C HIS A 10 7.34 9.69 14.65
N ASN A 11 7.70 8.76 15.54
CA ASN A 11 6.96 8.53 16.79
C ASN A 11 6.80 9.80 17.64
N ASN A 12 7.83 10.64 17.73
CA ASN A 12 7.79 11.90 18.47
C ASN A 12 6.90 12.97 17.83
N PHE A 13 6.46 12.77 16.58
CA PHE A 13 5.68 13.73 15.81
C PHE A 13 4.27 13.19 15.48
N THR A 14 3.87 12.06 16.08
CA THR A 14 2.63 11.33 15.73
C THR A 14 1.39 12.21 15.76
N GLU A 15 1.28 13.12 16.72
CA GLU A 15 0.15 14.05 16.88
C GLU A 15 0.06 15.12 15.77
N LEU A 16 1.15 15.34 15.03
CA LEU A 16 1.24 16.32 13.95
C LEU A 16 1.07 15.66 12.56
N LEU A 17 0.96 14.33 12.50
CA LEU A 17 0.86 13.59 11.25
C LEU A 17 -0.59 13.35 10.84
N PHE A 18 -0.81 13.28 9.54
CA PHE A 18 -2.11 12.89 8.97
C PHE A 18 -2.53 11.49 9.44
N ASP A 19 -3.84 11.29 9.48
CA ASP A 19 -4.41 9.96 9.56
C ASP A 19 -4.19 9.24 8.23
N VAL A 20 -3.52 8.10 8.32
CA VAL A 20 -3.10 7.29 7.19
C VAL A 20 -3.45 5.84 7.47
N LEU A 21 -3.92 5.15 6.44
CA LEU A 21 -4.15 3.71 6.46
C LEU A 21 -3.03 3.02 5.69
N PHE A 22 -2.55 1.90 6.20
CA PHE A 22 -1.49 1.12 5.58
C PHE A 22 -2.01 -0.22 5.06
N ILE A 23 -1.75 -0.51 3.79
CA ILE A 23 -1.94 -1.84 3.23
C ILE A 23 -0.62 -2.62 3.31
N PRO A 24 -0.65 -3.96 3.48
CA PRO A 24 0.54 -4.77 3.34
C PRO A 24 1.22 -4.53 1.98
N TYR A 25 2.55 -4.48 1.96
CA TYR A 25 3.31 -4.45 0.71
C TYR A 25 3.76 -5.86 0.33
N PRO A 26 3.42 -6.37 -0.87
CA PRO A 26 3.72 -7.75 -1.26
C PRO A 26 5.15 -7.87 -1.77
N SER A 27 6.12 -7.67 -0.90
CA SER A 27 7.54 -7.79 -1.25
C SER A 27 7.86 -9.21 -1.76
N THR A 28 8.62 -9.29 -2.86
CA THR A 28 8.94 -10.53 -3.55
C THR A 28 10.38 -10.61 -4.02
N TRP A 29 10.79 -11.82 -4.43
CA TRP A 29 12.11 -12.16 -4.95
C TRP A 29 11.97 -13.37 -5.88
N ASN A 30 13.06 -13.74 -6.55
CA ASN A 30 13.04 -14.89 -7.47
C ASN A 30 12.62 -16.17 -6.73
N ASN A 31 11.66 -16.89 -7.32
CA ASN A 31 11.10 -18.15 -6.79
C ASN A 31 10.31 -18.02 -5.48
N ASP A 32 9.80 -16.83 -5.16
CA ASP A 32 8.88 -16.62 -4.07
C ASP A 32 7.52 -17.32 -4.32
N LYS A 33 7.32 -18.45 -3.65
CA LYS A 33 6.10 -19.28 -3.80
C LYS A 33 4.85 -18.64 -3.18
N ASN A 34 5.01 -17.61 -2.36
CA ASN A 34 3.92 -17.01 -1.59
C ASN A 34 3.45 -15.67 -2.18
N ILE A 35 3.95 -15.29 -3.36
CA ILE A 35 3.66 -13.98 -3.95
C ILE A 35 2.16 -13.77 -4.17
N GLU A 36 1.45 -14.76 -4.70
CA GLU A 36 0.01 -14.66 -4.98
C GLU A 36 -0.79 -14.41 -3.69
N ILE A 37 -0.46 -15.11 -2.61
CA ILE A 37 -1.11 -14.95 -1.30
C ILE A 37 -0.83 -13.55 -0.73
N LYS A 38 0.41 -13.07 -0.86
CA LYS A 38 0.80 -11.73 -0.38
C LYS A 38 0.08 -10.62 -1.15
N GLU A 39 -0.01 -10.73 -2.47
CA GLU A 39 -0.74 -9.78 -3.31
C GLU A 39 -2.24 -9.79 -3.00
N GLN A 40 -2.83 -10.98 -2.87
CA GLN A 40 -4.24 -11.12 -2.51
C GLN A 40 -4.55 -10.48 -1.15
N ASN A 41 -3.73 -10.73 -0.12
CA ASN A 41 -3.89 -10.10 1.18
C ASN A 41 -3.86 -8.57 1.09
N SER A 42 -2.89 -8.02 0.35
CA SER A 42 -2.73 -6.58 0.16
C SER A 42 -3.96 -5.96 -0.54
N ILE A 43 -4.49 -6.65 -1.56
CA ILE A 43 -5.69 -6.22 -2.29
C ILE A 43 -6.96 -6.33 -1.43
N LEU A 44 -7.08 -7.37 -0.61
CA LEU A 44 -8.21 -7.56 0.30
C LEU A 44 -8.26 -6.41 1.31
N VAL A 45 -7.15 -6.11 1.98
CA VAL A 45 -7.07 -4.99 2.94
C VAL A 45 -7.40 -3.66 2.26
N LEU A 46 -6.88 -3.41 1.04
CA LEU A 46 -7.24 -2.20 0.30
C LEU A 46 -8.75 -2.10 0.04
N LYS A 47 -9.38 -3.20 -0.41
CA LYS A 47 -10.81 -3.24 -0.68
C LYS A 47 -11.62 -2.98 0.59
N ASP A 48 -11.22 -3.57 1.70
CA ASP A 48 -11.90 -3.38 2.99
C ASP A 48 -11.81 -1.92 3.45
N TYR A 49 -10.66 -1.27 3.31
CA TYR A 49 -10.53 0.15 3.63
C TYR A 49 -11.40 1.04 2.76
N ILE A 50 -11.42 0.80 1.45
CA ILE A 50 -12.26 1.56 0.54
C ILE A 50 -13.72 1.35 0.89
N ASN A 51 -14.21 0.11 0.96
CA ASN A 51 -15.64 -0.15 1.19
C ASN A 51 -16.17 0.44 2.50
N ASN A 52 -15.35 0.52 3.54
CA ASN A 52 -15.75 1.04 4.85
C ASN A 52 -15.60 2.56 4.98
N ASN A 53 -14.81 3.21 4.11
CA ASN A 53 -14.40 4.60 4.28
C ASN A 53 -14.39 5.42 2.98
N THR A 54 -15.12 4.98 1.94
CA THR A 54 -15.01 5.51 0.55
C THR A 54 -15.02 7.03 0.49
N ASP A 55 -15.89 7.68 1.24
CA ASP A 55 -16.10 9.13 1.18
C ASP A 55 -15.04 9.94 1.94
N SER A 56 -14.15 9.28 2.70
CA SER A 56 -13.13 9.93 3.53
C SER A 56 -11.70 9.72 3.04
N ILE A 57 -11.48 8.80 2.08
CA ILE A 57 -10.16 8.51 1.52
C ILE A 57 -9.90 9.44 0.33
N ALA A 58 -8.97 10.40 0.51
CA ALA A 58 -8.65 11.36 -0.54
C ALA A 58 -7.70 10.82 -1.63
N ALA A 59 -6.75 9.94 -1.26
CA ALA A 59 -5.71 9.47 -2.17
C ALA A 59 -5.09 8.14 -1.73
N ILE A 60 -4.45 7.46 -2.68
CA ILE A 60 -3.48 6.40 -2.43
C ILE A 60 -2.07 6.89 -2.79
N ILE A 61 -1.08 6.51 -2.00
CA ILE A 61 0.33 6.78 -2.30
C ILE A 61 1.08 5.46 -2.23
N ILE A 62 1.82 5.15 -3.30
CA ILE A 62 2.58 3.91 -3.45
C ILE A 62 3.89 4.22 -4.19
N GLU A 63 5.02 3.83 -3.61
CA GLU A 63 6.26 3.74 -4.38
C GLU A 63 6.07 2.62 -5.43
N PRO A 64 6.48 2.78 -6.70
CA PRO A 64 6.21 1.82 -7.78
C PRO A 64 6.82 0.41 -7.58
N LEU A 65 7.53 -0.13 -8.57
CA LEU A 65 8.07 -1.49 -8.53
C LEU A 65 8.98 -1.78 -7.32
N VAL A 66 9.53 -0.74 -6.68
CA VAL A 66 10.47 -0.87 -5.56
C VAL A 66 10.17 0.16 -4.48
N GLN A 67 10.10 -0.28 -3.22
CA GLN A 67 10.18 0.58 -2.05
C GLN A 67 11.64 0.73 -1.60
N GLY A 68 12.19 1.94 -1.70
CA GLY A 68 13.61 2.19 -1.49
C GLY A 68 14.00 2.11 -0.01
N ALA A 69 13.48 3.06 0.79
CA ALA A 69 13.90 3.27 2.18
C ALA A 69 13.62 2.07 3.11
N SER A 70 12.72 1.17 2.73
CA SER A 70 12.40 -0.06 3.47
C SER A 70 13.29 -1.26 3.09
N GLY A 71 14.39 -1.02 2.36
CA GLY A 71 15.36 -2.04 1.99
C GLY A 71 15.18 -2.59 0.57
N MET A 72 14.87 -1.73 -0.40
CA MET A 72 14.71 -2.09 -1.82
C MET A 72 13.73 -3.27 -2.02
N LYS A 73 12.55 -3.19 -1.40
CA LYS A 73 11.54 -4.25 -1.51
C LYS A 73 10.87 -4.17 -2.87
N PHE A 74 10.94 -5.24 -3.65
CA PHE A 74 10.33 -5.32 -4.97
C PHE A 74 8.89 -5.84 -4.89
N SER A 75 8.00 -5.32 -5.74
CA SER A 75 6.68 -5.91 -6.04
C SER A 75 6.59 -6.29 -7.51
N THR A 76 5.63 -7.14 -7.86
CA THR A 76 5.38 -7.44 -9.28
C THR A 76 4.72 -6.25 -9.98
N THR A 77 4.98 -6.12 -11.29
CA THR A 77 4.27 -5.14 -12.13
C THR A 77 2.77 -5.42 -12.17
N GLN A 78 2.36 -6.69 -12.04
CA GLN A 78 0.97 -7.10 -12.12
C GLN A 78 0.18 -6.62 -10.90
N PHE A 79 0.77 -6.64 -9.71
CA PHE A 79 0.19 -6.07 -8.50
C PHE A 79 -0.15 -4.59 -8.67
N ILE A 80 0.82 -3.77 -9.08
CA ILE A 80 0.61 -2.31 -9.28
C ILE A 80 -0.48 -2.03 -10.31
N LYS A 81 -0.46 -2.74 -11.45
CA LYS A 81 -1.50 -2.62 -12.49
C LYS A 81 -2.89 -2.99 -11.95
N THR A 82 -2.97 -3.99 -11.08
CA THR A 82 -4.23 -4.45 -10.49
C THR A 82 -4.81 -3.43 -9.53
N ILE A 83 -3.97 -2.84 -8.66
CA ILE A 83 -4.35 -1.75 -7.75
C ILE A 83 -4.88 -0.55 -8.57
N VAL A 84 -4.11 -0.07 -9.55
CA VAL A 84 -4.50 1.09 -10.37
C VAL A 84 -5.82 0.84 -11.11
N LYS A 85 -5.97 -0.34 -11.74
CA LYS A 85 -7.20 -0.70 -12.45
C LYS A 85 -8.41 -0.78 -11.53
N PHE A 86 -8.24 -1.28 -10.30
CA PHE A 86 -9.31 -1.33 -9.31
C PHE A 86 -9.75 0.08 -8.91
N LEU A 87 -8.80 0.96 -8.58
CA LEU A 87 -9.10 2.32 -8.14
C LEU A 87 -9.76 3.17 -9.22
N LEU A 88 -9.30 3.09 -10.47
CA LEU A 88 -9.89 3.84 -11.58
C LEU A 88 -11.36 3.48 -11.83
N LYS A 89 -11.80 2.26 -11.48
CA LYS A 89 -13.20 1.85 -11.60
C LYS A 89 -14.12 2.44 -10.53
N LEU A 90 -13.58 3.00 -9.45
CA LEU A 90 -14.38 3.61 -8.38
C LEU A 90 -14.78 5.05 -8.71
N PHE A 91 -14.09 5.68 -9.65
CA PHE A 91 -14.29 7.08 -10.04
C PHE A 91 -15.00 7.23 -11.41
N ILE A 92 -15.50 6.13 -11.98
CA ILE A 92 -16.29 6.07 -13.23
C ILE A 92 -17.64 5.44 -12.89
#